data_AF-A0A173V0P4-F1
#
_entry.id   AF-A0A173V0P4-F1
#
_cell.length_a   1.000
_cell.length_b   1.000
_cell.length_c   1.000
_cell.angle_alpha   90.00
_cell.angle_beta   90.00
_cell.angle_gamma   90.00
#
_symmetry.space_group_name_H-M   'P 1'
#
loop_
_entity.id
_entity.type
_entity.pdbx_description
1 polymer ?
#
loop_
_entity_poly.entity_id
_entity_poly.type
_entity_poly.pdbx_seq_one_letter_code
_entity_poly.pdbx_strand_id
1 'polypeptide(L)'
;MNTNDEKIQWHPAFDAALQIEFGDEAKYLEFDPEHLISKKPMQIDVLVKNEKHVKLRKNIGRIFRQYNIIEYKSPEDDLDIDDFYKTYAYACLYKSDTETVDLIPADELTITFVCYHYPRNMLRKLEQDRKFSVEQQDSGIYYLIGDAIPI
;
A
#
# COMPACT_ATOMS: atom_id res chain seq x y z
N MET A 1 24.53 -29.42 27.91
CA MET A 1 24.68 -28.00 27.55
C MET A 1 24.09 -27.84 26.18
N ASN A 2 22.92 -27.20 26.05
CA ASN A 2 22.35 -26.86 24.75
C ASN A 2 23.19 -25.72 24.17
N THR A 3 24.01 -26.00 23.17
CA THR A 3 24.56 -24.98 22.28
C THR A 3 23.42 -24.53 21.38
N ASN A 4 22.59 -23.62 21.88
CA ASN A 4 21.76 -22.82 20.98
C ASN A 4 22.75 -22.03 20.12
N ASP A 5 22.87 -22.40 18.85
CA ASP A 5 23.48 -21.56 17.82
C ASP A 5 22.74 -20.22 17.85
N GLU A 6 23.31 -19.23 18.55
CA GLU A 6 22.83 -17.86 18.50
C GLU A 6 22.98 -17.39 17.05
N LYS A 7 21.86 -17.42 16.30
CA LYS A 7 21.80 -16.90 14.93
C LYS A 7 22.36 -15.48 14.95
N ILE A 8 23.40 -15.25 14.15
CA ILE A 8 23.98 -13.92 13.94
C ILE A 8 22.85 -12.96 13.56
N GLN A 9 22.67 -11.91 14.34
CA GLN A 9 21.78 -10.82 13.98
C GLN A 9 22.48 -9.89 13.01
N TRP A 10 22.04 -9.91 11.76
CA TRP A 10 22.65 -9.13 10.68
C TRP A 10 22.22 -7.66 10.68
N HIS A 11 21.07 -7.29 11.26
CA HIS A 11 20.59 -5.90 11.24
C HIS A 11 21.54 -4.94 11.98
N PRO A 12 22.01 -5.22 13.21
CA PRO A 12 22.97 -4.33 13.88
C PRO A 12 24.33 -4.27 13.16
N ALA A 13 24.77 -5.38 12.56
CA ALA A 13 26.02 -5.42 11.81
C ALA A 13 25.95 -4.58 10.53
N PHE A 14 24.80 -4.62 9.83
CA PHE A 14 24.57 -3.81 8.64
C PHE A 14 24.44 -2.32 8.99
N ASP A 15 23.71 -1.97 10.05
CA ASP A 15 23.58 -0.59 10.52
C ASP A 15 24.97 0.01 10.82
N ALA A 16 25.83 -0.72 11.56
CA ALA A 16 27.20 -0.29 11.82
C ALA A 16 28.04 -0.17 10.55
N ALA A 17 27.93 -1.12 9.61
CA ALA A 17 28.63 -1.06 8.33
C ALA A 17 28.19 0.16 7.49
N LEU A 18 26.90 0.48 7.50
CA LEU A 18 26.34 1.63 6.81
C LEU A 18 26.87 2.95 7.39
N GLN A 19 26.93 3.08 8.71
CA GLN A 19 27.51 4.24 9.39
C GLN A 19 29.00 4.42 9.05
N ILE A 20 29.77 3.32 9.00
CA ILE A 20 31.19 3.36 8.61
C ILE A 20 31.35 3.78 7.15
N GLU A 21 30.53 3.25 6.24
CA GLU A 21 30.58 3.56 4.81
C GLU A 21 30.35 5.05 4.55
N PHE A 22 29.41 5.68 5.26
CA PHE A 22 29.16 7.12 5.15
C PHE A 22 30.26 7.99 5.80
N GLY A 23 31.13 7.43 6.64
CA GLY A 23 32.31 8.11 7.18
C GLY A 23 32.02 9.52 7.71
N ASP A 24 32.71 10.53 7.16
CA ASP A 24 32.54 11.94 7.55
C ASP A 24 31.16 12.54 7.18
N GLU A 25 30.41 11.91 6.27
CA GLU A 25 29.04 12.32 5.92
C GLU A 25 28.01 11.81 6.92
N ALA A 26 28.34 10.79 7.73
CA ALA A 26 27.44 10.25 8.76
C ALA A 26 26.97 11.33 9.76
N LYS A 27 27.74 12.41 9.93
CA LYS A 27 27.34 13.58 10.76
C LYS A 27 26.10 14.33 10.26
N TYR A 28 25.68 14.08 9.02
CA TYR A 28 24.46 14.65 8.42
C TYR A 28 23.27 13.69 8.44
N LEU A 29 23.46 12.46 8.96
CA LEU A 29 22.49 11.37 8.91
C LEU A 29 22.06 10.96 10.33
N GLU A 30 20.80 10.55 10.49
CA GLU A 30 20.27 9.94 11.70
C GLU A 30 19.91 8.49 11.40
N PHE A 31 20.41 7.57 12.23
CA PHE A 31 20.18 6.13 12.11
C PHE A 31 19.25 5.70 13.24
N ASP A 32 18.04 5.25 12.88
CA ASP A 32 17.07 4.68 13.80
C ASP A 32 16.79 3.22 13.38
N PRO A 33 17.67 2.28 13.75
CA PRO A 33 17.56 0.89 13.30
C PRO A 33 16.30 0.24 13.88
N GLU A 34 15.62 -0.55 13.04
CA GLU A 34 14.39 -1.27 13.41
C GLU A 34 13.23 -0.34 13.87
N HIS A 35 13.16 0.87 13.28
CA HIS A 35 12.08 1.84 13.52
C HIS A 35 10.68 1.24 13.33
N LEU A 36 9.81 1.42 14.32
CA LEU A 36 8.42 0.99 14.26
C LEU A 36 7.54 2.03 13.55
N ILE A 37 7.01 1.66 12.39
CA ILE A 37 6.11 2.52 11.58
C ILE A 37 4.84 2.94 12.36
N SER A 38 4.34 2.09 13.25
CA SER A 38 3.18 2.41 14.09
C SER A 38 3.22 1.68 15.42
N LYS A 39 2.70 2.32 16.46
CA LYS A 39 2.49 1.71 17.79
C LYS A 39 1.35 0.70 17.81
N LYS A 40 0.41 0.82 16.88
CA LYS A 40 -0.71 -0.12 16.70
C LYS A 40 -0.48 -0.94 15.43
N PRO A 41 -0.90 -2.21 15.40
CA PRO A 41 -0.91 -2.99 14.17
C PRO A 41 -1.61 -2.22 13.04
N MET A 42 -1.02 -2.24 11.85
CA MET A 42 -1.66 -1.70 10.66
C MET A 42 -2.94 -2.47 10.36
N GLN A 43 -3.97 -1.76 9.90
CA GLN A 43 -5.29 -2.34 9.68
C GLN A 43 -5.90 -1.74 8.41
N ILE A 44 -6.40 -2.64 7.55
CA ILE A 44 -7.22 -2.31 6.37
C ILE A 44 -8.65 -2.05 6.84
N ASP A 45 -9.29 -0.98 6.36
CA ASP A 45 -10.67 -0.67 6.73
C ASP A 45 -11.64 -1.77 6.28
N VAL A 46 -11.59 -2.14 4.99
CA VAL A 46 -12.38 -3.25 4.45
C VAL A 46 -11.57 -4.07 3.44
N LEU A 47 -11.52 -5.39 3.65
CA LEU A 47 -11.00 -6.37 2.70
C LEU A 47 -12.15 -7.20 2.12
N VAL A 48 -12.41 -7.08 0.82
CA VAL A 48 -13.43 -7.88 0.12
C VAL A 48 -12.74 -8.96 -0.72
N LYS A 49 -13.10 -10.22 -0.49
CA LYS A 49 -12.59 -11.37 -1.24
C LYS A 49 -13.67 -11.90 -2.18
N ASN A 50 -13.37 -11.90 -3.48
CA ASN A 50 -14.26 -12.47 -4.50
C ASN A 50 -13.84 -13.90 -4.83
N GLU A 51 -14.80 -14.70 -5.30
CA GLU A 51 -14.48 -15.94 -6.00
C GLU A 51 -13.69 -15.62 -7.28
N LYS A 52 -12.62 -16.37 -7.52
CA LYS A 52 -11.72 -16.12 -8.64
C LYS A 52 -12.50 -16.16 -9.96
N HIS A 53 -12.29 -15.15 -10.81
CA HIS A 53 -12.95 -14.96 -12.10
C HIS A 53 -14.46 -14.70 -12.09
N VAL A 54 -15.11 -14.56 -10.91
CA VAL A 54 -16.50 -14.10 -10.84
C VAL A 54 -16.57 -12.59 -11.07
N LYS A 55 -17.26 -12.18 -12.13
CA LYS A 55 -17.48 -10.76 -12.45
C LYS A 55 -18.74 -10.23 -11.78
N LEU A 56 -18.57 -9.25 -10.89
CA LEU A 56 -19.70 -8.57 -10.25
C LEU A 56 -20.40 -7.63 -11.25
N ARG A 57 -21.73 -7.52 -11.14
CA ARG A 57 -22.56 -6.71 -12.05
C ARG A 57 -22.82 -5.30 -11.54
N LYS A 58 -22.78 -5.10 -10.22
CA LYS A 58 -22.97 -3.78 -9.58
C LYS A 58 -21.78 -2.89 -9.91
N ASN A 59 -22.05 -1.62 -10.22
CA ASN A 59 -21.07 -0.72 -10.83
C ASN A 59 -19.78 -0.59 -10.00
N ILE A 60 -19.92 -0.46 -8.67
CA ILE A 60 -18.78 -0.40 -7.74
C ILE A 60 -17.88 -1.65 -7.80
N GLY A 61 -18.47 -2.83 -8.02
CA GLY A 61 -17.76 -4.10 -8.02
C GLY A 61 -17.20 -4.52 -9.37
N ARG A 62 -17.41 -3.75 -10.45
CA ARG A 62 -16.98 -4.16 -11.80
C ARG A 62 -15.46 -4.24 -11.94
N ILE A 63 -14.73 -3.38 -11.23
CA ILE A 63 -13.26 -3.39 -11.18
C ILE A 63 -12.72 -4.47 -10.25
N PHE A 64 -13.55 -4.97 -9.33
CA PHE A 64 -13.09 -5.83 -8.25
C PHE A 64 -12.44 -7.11 -8.78
N ARG A 65 -11.23 -7.36 -8.30
CA ARG A 65 -10.50 -8.60 -8.50
C ARG A 65 -10.72 -9.54 -7.32
N GLN A 66 -9.87 -10.57 -7.19
CA GLN A 66 -10.00 -11.56 -6.14
C GLN A 66 -9.88 -10.92 -4.75
N TYR A 67 -9.04 -9.89 -4.57
CA TYR A 67 -8.86 -9.21 -3.29
C TYR A 67 -8.97 -7.69 -3.46
N ASN A 68 -9.88 -7.06 -2.72
CA ASN A 68 -10.15 -5.63 -2.84
C ASN A 68 -9.90 -4.97 -1.50
N ILE A 69 -9.01 -3.99 -1.49
CA ILE A 69 -8.55 -3.28 -0.31
C ILE A 69 -9.16 -1.89 -0.37
N ILE A 70 -10.03 -1.60 0.58
CA ILE A 70 -10.82 -0.38 0.57
C ILE A 70 -10.39 0.52 1.72
N GLU A 71 -10.13 1.78 1.42
CA GLU A 71 -10.04 2.87 2.41
C GLU A 71 -11.35 3.66 2.36
N TYR A 72 -11.92 3.92 3.54
CA TYR A 72 -13.14 4.70 3.68
C TYR A 72 -12.88 6.00 4.43
N LYS A 73 -13.37 7.10 3.87
CA LYS A 73 -13.40 8.41 4.51
C LYS A 73 -14.84 8.82 4.80
N SER A 74 -15.06 9.30 6.02
CA SER A 74 -16.36 9.81 6.42
C SER A 74 -16.74 11.04 5.58
N PRO A 75 -18.02 11.43 5.52
CA PRO A 75 -18.44 12.62 4.80
C PRO A 75 -17.75 13.92 5.24
N GLU A 76 -17.30 13.96 6.49
CA GLU A 76 -16.60 15.09 7.10
C GLU A 76 -15.08 15.09 6.86
N ASP A 77 -14.53 13.98 6.37
CA ASP A 77 -13.10 13.80 6.12
C ASP A 77 -12.76 13.95 4.63
N ASP A 78 -11.64 14.63 4.35
CA ASP A 78 -11.05 14.66 3.01
C ASP A 78 -10.21 13.40 2.75
N LEU A 79 -10.23 12.94 1.50
CA LEU A 79 -9.28 11.94 1.00
C LEU A 79 -8.08 12.66 0.37
N ASP A 80 -6.88 12.38 0.88
CA ASP A 80 -5.65 13.02 0.45
C ASP A 80 -4.61 12.05 -0.12
N ILE A 81 -3.44 12.60 -0.47
CA ILE A 81 -2.36 11.83 -1.09
C ILE A 81 -1.68 10.86 -0.11
N ASP A 82 -1.70 11.14 1.18
CA ASP A 82 -1.07 10.30 2.20
C ASP A 82 -1.96 9.08 2.47
N ASP A 83 -3.28 9.26 2.44
CA ASP A 83 -4.25 8.16 2.44
C ASP A 83 -4.00 7.22 1.26
N PHE A 84 -3.78 7.77 0.06
CA PHE A 84 -3.45 6.97 -1.11
C PHE A 84 -2.22 6.09 -0.86
N TYR A 85 -1.12 6.66 -0.38
CA TYR A 85 0.12 5.90 -0.14
C TYR A 85 -0.02 4.89 0.99
N LYS A 86 -0.76 5.22 2.05
CA LYS A 86 -1.05 4.31 3.16
C LYS A 86 -1.85 3.10 2.68
N THR A 87 -2.93 3.30 1.93
CA THR A 87 -3.75 2.19 1.40
C THR A 87 -2.99 1.40 0.33
N TYR A 88 -2.17 2.05 -0.49
CA TYR A 88 -1.28 1.37 -1.43
C TYR A 88 -0.25 0.50 -0.70
N ALA A 89 0.33 0.99 0.40
CA ALA A 89 1.21 0.18 1.25
C ALA A 89 0.48 -1.03 1.83
N TYR A 90 -0.78 -0.89 2.24
CA TYR A 90 -1.58 -2.03 2.67
C TYR A 90 -1.77 -3.07 1.58
N ALA A 91 -1.97 -2.65 0.32
CA ALA A 91 -2.02 -3.57 -0.82
C ALA A 91 -0.72 -4.32 -1.04
N CYS A 92 0.42 -3.63 -0.97
CA CYS A 92 1.72 -4.27 -1.05
C CYS A 92 1.95 -5.27 0.08
N LEU A 93 1.64 -4.89 1.33
CA LEU A 93 1.80 -5.76 2.49
C LEU A 93 0.91 -7.00 2.40
N TYR A 94 -0.36 -6.84 2.05
CA TYR A 94 -1.28 -7.96 1.87
C TYR A 94 -0.84 -8.91 0.75
N LYS A 95 -0.27 -8.36 -0.33
CA LYS A 95 0.32 -9.15 -1.42
C LYS A 95 1.54 -9.95 -0.96
N SER A 96 2.42 -9.33 -0.18
CA SER A 96 3.72 -9.89 0.19
C SER A 96 3.65 -10.82 1.41
N ASP A 97 2.67 -10.64 2.28
CA ASP A 97 2.48 -11.43 3.50
C ASP A 97 1.84 -12.79 3.18
N THR A 98 2.56 -13.60 2.41
CA THR A 98 2.14 -14.91 1.94
C THR A 98 3.29 -15.91 2.04
N GLU A 99 2.95 -17.21 2.13
CA GLU A 99 3.95 -18.27 2.37
C GLU A 99 4.92 -18.50 1.21
N THR A 100 4.57 -18.06 -0.01
CA THR A 100 5.37 -18.29 -1.21
C THR A 100 5.42 -17.04 -2.08
N VAL A 101 6.50 -16.93 -2.87
CA VAL A 101 6.72 -15.79 -3.76
C VAL A 101 5.56 -15.67 -4.76
N ASP A 102 5.00 -14.47 -4.84
CA ASP A 102 3.97 -14.09 -5.80
C ASP A 102 2.69 -14.94 -5.76
N LEU A 103 2.35 -15.50 -4.59
CA LEU A 103 1.11 -16.27 -4.41
C LEU A 103 -0.15 -15.47 -4.76
N ILE A 104 -0.14 -14.17 -4.46
CA ILE A 104 -1.16 -13.21 -4.88
C ILE A 104 -0.52 -12.31 -5.95
N PRO A 105 -0.85 -12.50 -7.24
CA PRO A 105 -0.45 -11.60 -8.31
C PRO A 105 -0.99 -10.18 -8.09
N ALA A 106 -0.28 -9.17 -8.55
CA ALA A 106 -0.69 -7.77 -8.36
C ALA A 106 -2.02 -7.44 -9.08
N ASP A 107 -2.28 -8.07 -10.22
CA ASP A 107 -3.50 -7.90 -11.01
C ASP A 107 -4.71 -8.68 -10.46
N GLU A 108 -4.52 -9.50 -9.42
CA GLU A 108 -5.59 -10.11 -8.62
C GLU A 108 -6.02 -9.24 -7.43
N LEU A 109 -5.32 -8.12 -7.20
CA LEU A 109 -5.67 -7.10 -6.21
C LEU A 109 -6.53 -6.00 -6.85
N THR A 110 -7.19 -5.21 -6.02
CA THR A 110 -7.81 -3.93 -6.38
C THR A 110 -7.72 -3.02 -5.18
N ILE A 111 -7.42 -1.75 -5.39
CA ILE A 111 -7.52 -0.73 -4.35
C ILE A 111 -8.79 0.07 -4.61
N THR A 112 -9.51 0.47 -3.57
CA THR A 112 -10.69 1.31 -3.74
C THR A 112 -10.70 2.38 -2.66
N PHE A 113 -10.93 3.63 -3.07
CA PHE A 113 -11.12 4.73 -2.13
C PHE A 113 -12.58 5.15 -2.16
N VAL A 114 -13.20 5.23 -0.98
CA VAL A 114 -14.59 5.65 -0.82
C VAL A 114 -14.61 6.94 -0.01
N CYS A 115 -15.02 8.03 -0.64
CA CYS A 115 -15.12 9.34 -0.01
C CYS A 115 -16.36 10.09 -0.51
N TYR A 116 -16.83 11.07 0.27
CA TYR A 116 -18.03 11.84 -0.09
C TYR A 116 -17.73 12.96 -1.09
N HIS A 117 -16.60 13.64 -0.92
CA HIS A 117 -16.18 14.74 -1.79
C HIS A 117 -15.19 14.26 -2.85
N TYR A 118 -15.34 14.78 -4.08
CA TYR A 118 -14.43 14.45 -5.19
C TYR A 118 -13.00 14.97 -4.89
N PRO A 119 -11.98 14.09 -4.77
CA PRO A 119 -10.69 14.41 -4.16
C PRO A 119 -9.72 15.09 -5.14
N ARG A 120 -10.08 16.30 -5.60
CA ARG A 120 -9.36 17.04 -6.67
C ARG A 120 -7.85 17.18 -6.41
N ASN A 121 -7.46 17.47 -5.17
CA ASN A 121 -6.07 17.70 -4.82
C ASN A 121 -5.23 16.43 -4.89
N MET A 122 -5.75 15.31 -4.36
CA MET A 122 -5.11 14.01 -4.46
C MET A 122 -4.94 13.60 -5.92
N LEU A 123 -6.01 13.65 -6.71
CA LEU A 123 -5.99 13.23 -8.11
C LEU A 123 -5.00 14.05 -8.94
N ARG A 124 -4.94 15.36 -8.73
CA ARG A 124 -3.96 16.24 -9.39
C ARG A 124 -2.52 15.85 -9.04
N LYS A 125 -2.22 15.52 -7.78
CA LYS A 125 -0.88 15.04 -7.40
C LYS A 125 -0.56 13.69 -8.05
N LEU A 126 -1.52 12.77 -8.07
CA LEU A 126 -1.34 11.45 -8.71
C LEU A 126 -1.09 11.56 -10.22
N GLU A 127 -1.79 12.45 -10.91
CA GLU A 127 -1.53 12.74 -12.32
C GLU A 127 -0.13 13.34 -12.53
N GLN A 128 0.28 14.30 -11.69
CA GLN A 128 1.57 14.98 -11.82
C GLN A 128 2.76 14.06 -11.50
N ASP A 129 2.69 13.35 -10.37
CA ASP A 129 3.83 12.63 -9.78
C ASP A 129 3.89 11.19 -10.29
N ARG A 130 2.73 10.55 -10.49
CA ARG A 130 2.62 9.12 -10.85
C ARG A 130 2.05 8.88 -12.25
N LYS A 131 1.65 9.92 -12.98
CA LYS A 131 1.12 9.84 -14.35
C LYS A 131 -0.17 9.03 -14.47
N PHE A 132 -0.95 8.97 -13.40
CA PHE A 132 -2.29 8.39 -13.45
C PHE A 132 -3.20 9.21 -14.37
N SER A 133 -4.01 8.52 -15.16
CA SER A 133 -5.17 9.08 -15.84
C SER A 133 -6.43 8.75 -15.05
N VAL A 134 -7.35 9.71 -14.93
CA VAL A 134 -8.63 9.50 -14.22
C VAL A 134 -9.74 9.33 -15.25
N GLU A 135 -10.40 8.17 -15.25
CA GLU A 135 -11.50 7.88 -16.16
C GLU A 135 -12.80 7.72 -15.40
N GLN A 136 -13.80 8.53 -15.72
CA GLN A 136 -15.14 8.36 -15.16
C GLN A 136 -15.85 7.19 -15.84
N GLN A 137 -16.22 6.18 -15.06
CA GLN A 137 -16.88 4.96 -15.54
C GLN A 137 -18.39 4.97 -15.28
N ASP A 138 -18.81 5.68 -14.23
CA ASP A 138 -20.21 5.87 -13.87
C ASP A 138 -20.37 7.12 -12.99
N SER A 139 -21.61 7.46 -12.62
CA SER A 139 -21.89 8.52 -11.66
C SER A 139 -21.22 8.23 -10.31
N GLY A 140 -20.21 9.02 -9.97
CA GLY A 140 -19.44 8.86 -8.73
C GLY A 140 -18.42 7.71 -8.74
N ILE A 141 -18.14 7.09 -9.90
CA ILE A 141 -17.15 6.01 -10.02
C ILE A 141 -16.08 6.43 -11.02
N TYR A 142 -14.84 6.46 -10.56
CA TYR A 142 -13.67 6.88 -11.33
C TYR A 142 -12.58 5.81 -11.20
N TYR A 143 -11.95 5.42 -12.30
CA TYR A 143 -10.79 4.52 -12.30
C TYR A 143 -9.50 5.33 -12.44
N LEU A 144 -8.46 4.92 -11.73
CA LEU A 144 -7.11 5.46 -11.90
C LEU A 144 -6.30 4.50 -12.77
N ILE A 145 -6.02 4.94 -13.99
CA ILE A 145 -5.32 4.14 -15.01
C ILE A 145 -3.83 4.50 -15.00
N GLY A 146 -2.97 3.48 -15.01
CA GLY A 146 -1.51 3.66 -15.07
C GLY A 146 -0.70 2.83 -14.06
N ASP A 147 -1.35 1.93 -13.31
CA ASP A 147 -0.69 1.10 -12.30
C ASP A 147 -0.90 -0.40 -12.57
N ALA A 148 -0.04 -1.22 -11.98
CA ALA A 148 -0.14 -2.67 -12.05
C ALA A 148 -1.30 -3.21 -11.21
N ILE A 149 -1.66 -2.50 -10.14
CA ILE A 149 -2.84 -2.79 -9.32
C ILE A 149 -4.00 -1.92 -9.83
N PRO A 150 -5.14 -2.51 -10.22
CA PRO A 150 -6.36 -1.76 -10.54
C PRO A 150 -6.84 -0.89 -9.36
N ILE A 151 -7.23 0.36 -9.63
CA ILE A 151 -7.72 1.32 -8.63
C ILE A 151 -8.98 2.02 -9.14
#